data_AF-A0AAV2DCI0-F1
#
_entry.id   AF-A0AAV2DCI0-F1
#
_cell.length_a   1.000
_cell.length_b   1.000
_cell.length_c   1.000
_cell.angle_alpha   90.00
_cell.angle_beta   90.00
_cell.angle_gamma   90.00
#
_symmetry.space_group_name_H-M   'P 1'
#
loop_
_entity.id
_entity.type
_entity.pdbx_description
1 polymer ?
#
loop_
_entity_poly.entity_id
_entity_poly.type
_entity_poly.pdbx_seq_one_letter_code
_entity_poly.pdbx_strand_id
1 'polypeptide(L)'
;MASLNDLVNLNLSDTTEKIIAEYIWVGGSGMDLRSKARALPKPVTKPSELPKWNYDASSTNQAPGDDSKVILYPQAIFKDPFRKGNNILVMCDTYTPAGEPIPTTQEGRCCQDLQPPRC
;
A
#
# COMPACT_ATOMS: atom_id res chain seq x y z
N MET A 1 9.67 29.87 -16.67
CA MET A 1 9.58 28.39 -16.67
C MET A 1 9.41 27.95 -15.23
N ALA A 2 8.51 27.01 -14.96
CA ALA A 2 8.43 26.40 -13.63
C ALA A 2 9.68 25.56 -13.38
N SER A 3 10.22 25.61 -12.17
CA SER A 3 11.32 24.74 -11.75
C SER A 3 10.81 23.33 -11.44
N LEU A 4 11.72 22.34 -11.36
CA LEU A 4 11.36 20.97 -10.98
C LEU A 4 10.68 20.92 -9.60
N ASN A 5 11.14 21.75 -8.66
CA ASN A 5 10.57 21.82 -7.32
C ASN A 5 9.14 22.38 -7.32
N ASP A 6 8.83 23.30 -8.23
CA ASP A 6 7.48 23.86 -8.36
C ASP A 6 6.50 22.79 -8.85
N LEU A 7 6.95 21.91 -9.76
CA LEU A 7 6.14 20.80 -10.25
C LEU A 7 5.92 19.72 -9.19
N VAL A 8 6.94 19.41 -8.38
CA VAL A 8 6.84 18.40 -7.31
C VAL A 8 5.96 18.87 -6.15
N ASN A 9 6.01 20.16 -5.80
CA ASN A 9 5.23 20.73 -4.69
C ASN A 9 3.88 21.30 -5.12
N LEU A 10 3.38 20.93 -6.30
CA LEU A 10 2.12 21.45 -6.81
C LEU A 10 0.95 21.01 -5.91
N ASN A 11 0.13 21.99 -5.50
CA ASN A 11 -1.01 21.72 -4.65
C ASN A 11 -2.21 21.21 -5.46
N LEU A 12 -2.44 19.90 -5.42
CA LEU A 12 -3.50 19.27 -6.21
C LEU A 12 -4.92 19.65 -5.75
N SER A 13 -5.10 20.10 -4.49
CA SER A 13 -6.42 20.47 -3.97
C SER A 13 -7.09 21.61 -4.73
N ASP A 14 -6.28 22.43 -5.39
CA ASP A 14 -6.75 23.64 -6.08
C ASP A 14 -7.31 23.29 -7.47
N THR A 15 -7.03 22.08 -7.96
CA THR A 15 -7.40 21.63 -9.31
C THR A 15 -8.35 20.43 -9.30
N THR A 16 -8.25 19.54 -8.31
CA THR A 16 -9.03 18.31 -8.27
C THR A 16 -9.20 17.78 -6.85
N GLU A 17 -10.25 16.99 -6.63
CA GLU A 17 -10.49 16.26 -5.38
C GLU A 17 -9.74 14.91 -5.32
N LYS A 18 -9.05 14.53 -6.40
CA LYS A 18 -8.25 13.29 -6.45
C LYS A 18 -7.10 13.36 -5.46
N ILE A 19 -6.79 12.23 -4.87
CA ILE A 19 -5.64 12.07 -3.97
C ILE A 19 -4.69 11.01 -4.51
N ILE A 20 -3.42 11.10 -4.13
CA ILE A 20 -2.43 10.07 -4.37
C ILE A 20 -2.29 9.23 -3.10
N ALA A 21 -2.44 7.91 -3.24
CA ALA A 21 -2.22 6.95 -2.19
C ALA A 21 -0.99 6.09 -2.52
N GLU A 22 0.05 6.19 -1.70
CA GLU A 22 1.26 5.37 -1.79
C GLU A 22 1.08 4.10 -0.98
N TYR A 23 0.95 2.96 -1.65
CA TYR A 23 0.84 1.66 -0.99
C TYR A 23 2.24 1.16 -0.71
N ILE A 24 2.52 0.83 0.56
CA ILE A 24 3.84 0.41 1.06
C ILE A 24 3.69 -1.00 1.62
N TRP A 25 4.64 -1.89 1.31
CA TRP A 25 4.69 -3.25 1.83
C TRP A 25 6.13 -3.74 2.01
N VAL A 26 6.28 -4.81 2.78
CA VAL A 26 7.56 -5.51 2.95
C VAL A 26 7.77 -6.50 1.80
N GLY A 27 8.92 -6.40 1.16
CA GLY A 27 9.33 -7.26 0.05
C GLY A 27 9.84 -8.64 0.50
N GLY A 28 10.36 -9.39 -0.46
CA GLY A 28 10.68 -10.82 -0.29
C GLY A 28 11.83 -11.11 0.66
N SER A 29 12.73 -10.14 0.89
CA SER A 29 13.83 -10.34 1.84
C SER A 29 13.40 -10.18 3.30
N GLY A 30 12.19 -9.67 3.55
CA GLY A 30 11.70 -9.33 4.89
C GLY A 30 12.31 -8.03 5.46
N MET A 31 13.28 -7.42 4.78
CA MET A 31 13.91 -6.15 5.18
C MET A 31 13.77 -5.05 4.13
N ASP A 32 13.44 -5.40 2.88
CA ASP A 32 13.26 -4.43 1.81
C ASP A 32 11.84 -3.85 1.84
N LEU A 33 11.72 -2.52 1.82
CA LEU A 33 10.44 -1.84 1.64
C LEU A 33 10.21 -1.56 0.17
N ARG A 34 8.99 -1.82 -0.29
CA ARG A 34 8.53 -1.52 -1.64
C ARG A 34 7.31 -0.63 -1.56
N SER A 35 7.15 0.23 -2.56
CA SER A 35 5.95 1.05 -2.65
C SER A 35 5.53 1.31 -4.08
N LYS A 36 4.26 1.68 -4.25
CA LYS A 36 3.75 2.23 -5.50
C LYS A 36 2.55 3.12 -5.25
N ALA A 37 2.41 4.15 -6.08
CA ALA A 37 1.33 5.13 -5.97
C ALA A 37 0.14 4.79 -6.88
N ARG A 38 -1.09 5.03 -6.41
CA ARG A 38 -2.28 5.17 -7.26
C ARG A 38 -3.00 6.48 -7.00
N ALA A 39 -3.68 6.98 -8.02
CA ALA A 39 -4.68 8.03 -7.85
C ALA A 39 -6.01 7.42 -7.37
N LEU A 40 -6.62 8.03 -6.36
CA LEU A 40 -7.96 7.74 -5.88
C LEU A 40 -8.88 8.93 -6.16
N PRO A 41 -10.18 8.69 -6.42
CA PRO A 41 -11.11 9.75 -6.82
C PRO A 41 -11.45 10.72 -5.69
N LYS A 42 -11.32 10.30 -4.42
CA LYS A 42 -11.70 11.08 -3.24
C LYS A 42 -10.76 10.81 -2.06
N PRO A 43 -10.66 11.73 -1.09
CA PRO A 43 -9.99 11.48 0.17
C PRO A 43 -10.59 10.29 0.94
N VAL A 44 -9.75 9.51 1.61
CA VAL A 44 -10.15 8.33 2.39
C VAL A 44 -9.56 8.43 3.79
N THR A 45 -10.36 8.10 4.80
CA THR A 45 -9.95 8.17 6.22
C THR A 45 -9.81 6.80 6.87
N LYS A 46 -10.47 5.77 6.33
CA LYS A 46 -10.46 4.40 6.87
C LYS A 46 -9.71 3.44 5.93
N PRO A 47 -8.80 2.61 6.45
CA PRO A 47 -8.11 1.59 5.65
C PRO A 47 -9.06 0.64 4.92
N SER A 48 -10.19 0.27 5.54
CA SER A 48 -11.18 -0.64 4.96
C SER A 48 -11.91 -0.09 3.71
N GLU A 49 -11.88 1.22 3.49
CA GLU A 49 -12.45 1.86 2.29
C GLU A 49 -11.47 1.86 1.12
N LEU A 50 -10.19 1.56 1.37
CA LEU A 50 -9.18 1.51 0.34
C LEU A 50 -9.30 0.22 -0.48
N PRO A 51 -9.24 0.31 -1.82
CA PRO A 51 -9.31 -0.86 -2.67
C PRO A 51 -8.06 -1.72 -2.47
N LYS A 52 -8.27 -3.03 -2.29
CA LYS A 52 -7.19 -4.02 -2.41
C LYS A 52 -6.48 -3.81 -3.74
N TRP A 53 -5.18 -4.09 -3.74
CA TRP A 53 -4.38 -3.99 -4.94
C TRP A 53 -3.51 -5.23 -5.10
N ASN A 54 -2.70 -5.29 -6.14
CA ASN A 54 -1.85 -6.43 -6.41
C ASN A 54 -0.55 -5.95 -7.03
N TYR A 55 0.55 -6.65 -6.82
CA TYR A 55 1.80 -6.42 -7.54
C TYR A 55 2.33 -7.73 -8.10
N ASP A 56 3.28 -7.62 -9.04
CA ASP A 56 3.96 -8.78 -9.59
C ASP A 56 5.17 -9.15 -8.73
N ALA A 57 5.09 -10.31 -8.09
CA ALA A 57 6.08 -10.85 -7.19
C ALA A 57 7.24 -11.57 -7.90
N SER A 58 7.17 -11.71 -9.24
CA SER A 58 8.25 -12.28 -10.06
C SER A 58 9.56 -11.50 -9.90
N SER A 59 9.44 -10.18 -9.68
CA SER A 59 10.55 -9.24 -9.53
C SER A 59 10.96 -9.02 -8.07
N THR A 60 10.35 -9.73 -7.12
CA THR A 60 10.62 -9.58 -5.68
C THR A 60 11.01 -10.90 -4.98
N ASN A 61 11.22 -11.99 -5.74
CA ASN A 61 11.48 -13.33 -5.23
C ASN A 61 10.39 -13.88 -4.28
N GLN A 62 9.14 -13.42 -4.42
CA GLN A 62 8.05 -13.80 -3.50
C GLN A 62 7.10 -14.87 -4.05
N ALA A 63 7.26 -15.31 -5.30
CA ALA A 63 6.47 -16.41 -5.88
C ALA A 63 7.22 -17.09 -7.05
N PRO A 64 7.09 -18.41 -7.23
CA PRO A 64 7.51 -19.09 -8.45
C PRO A 64 6.68 -18.61 -9.65
N GLY A 65 7.31 -18.50 -10.82
CA GLY A 65 6.87 -17.70 -11.98
C GLY A 65 5.50 -17.97 -12.60
N ASP A 66 4.74 -18.97 -12.14
CA ASP A 66 3.43 -19.33 -12.69
C ASP A 66 2.23 -18.75 -11.91
N ASP A 67 2.41 -18.30 -10.66
CA ASP A 67 1.36 -17.62 -9.89
C ASP A 67 1.92 -16.45 -9.07
N SER A 68 2.48 -15.46 -9.78
CA SER A 68 3.25 -14.36 -9.20
C SER A 68 2.43 -13.20 -8.64
N LYS A 69 1.10 -13.34 -8.52
CA LYS A 69 0.25 -12.23 -8.08
C LYS A 69 0.17 -12.22 -6.55
N VAL A 70 0.74 -11.20 -5.92
CA VAL A 70 0.52 -10.95 -4.49
C VAL A 70 -0.48 -9.82 -4.33
N ILE A 71 -1.42 -10.00 -3.41
CA ILE A 71 -2.49 -9.06 -3.10
C ILE A 71 -2.09 -8.20 -1.89
N LEU A 72 -2.27 -6.89 -2.02
CA LEU A 72 -2.05 -5.88 -1.01
C LEU A 72 -3.35 -5.59 -0.27
N TYR A 73 -3.31 -5.73 1.05
CA TYR A 73 -4.40 -5.46 1.97
C TYR A 73 -4.07 -4.20 2.78
N PRO A 74 -4.77 -3.08 2.56
CA PRO A 74 -4.57 -1.86 3.34
C PRO A 74 -4.88 -2.07 4.82
N GLN A 75 -3.92 -1.77 5.70
CA GLN A 75 -4.08 -1.91 7.16
C GLN A 75 -4.08 -0.57 7.89
N ALA A 76 -3.19 0.34 7.50
CA ALA A 76 -3.04 1.63 8.16
C ALA A 76 -2.88 2.77 7.15
N ILE A 77 -3.38 3.96 7.50
CA ILE A 77 -3.30 5.18 6.71
C ILE A 77 -2.51 6.23 7.49
N PHE A 78 -1.57 6.89 6.81
CA PHE A 78 -0.82 8.03 7.32
C PHE A 78 -0.85 9.16 6.29
N LYS A 79 -0.64 10.40 6.72
CA LYS A 79 -0.49 11.53 5.78
C LYS A 79 0.87 11.46 5.09
N ASP A 80 0.92 11.70 3.78
CA ASP A 80 2.16 11.72 3.00
C ASP A 80 2.93 13.05 3.23
N PRO A 81 4.08 13.04 3.93
CA PRO A 81 4.84 14.27 4.20
C PRO A 81 5.56 14.81 2.95
N PHE A 82 5.76 13.97 1.93
CA PHE A 82 6.48 14.32 0.70
C PHE A 82 5.56 15.03 -0.27
N ARG A 83 4.39 14.43 -0.55
CA ARG A 83 3.40 14.99 -1.49
C ARG A 83 2.47 16.01 -0.84
N LYS A 84 2.39 16.05 0.50
CA LYS A 84 1.57 16.99 1.29
C LYS A 84 0.08 16.94 0.89
N GLY A 85 -0.70 17.92 1.35
CA GLY A 85 -2.12 18.02 1.04
C GLY A 85 -2.93 16.84 1.56
N ASN A 86 -3.84 16.33 0.74
CA ASN A 86 -4.72 15.20 1.07
C ASN A 86 -4.13 13.83 0.66
N ASN A 87 -2.85 13.78 0.28
CA ASN A 87 -2.17 12.55 -0.13
C ASN A 87 -1.83 11.68 1.08
N ILE A 88 -1.81 10.36 0.88
CA ILE A 88 -1.68 9.38 1.97
C ILE A 88 -0.64 8.31 1.68
N LEU A 89 -0.01 7.83 2.75
CA LEU A 89 0.76 6.58 2.78
C LEU A 89 -0.13 5.48 3.36
N VAL A 90 -0.07 4.30 2.76
CA VAL A 90 -0.91 3.16 3.12
C VAL A 90 -0.01 1.96 3.40
N MET A 91 0.09 1.56 4.67
CA MET A 91 0.80 0.33 5.02
C MET A 91 -0.08 -0.87 4.67
N CYS A 92 0.49 -1.82 3.94
CA CYS A 92 -0.22 -2.98 3.42
C CYS A 92 0.41 -4.29 3.87
N ASP A 93 -0.45 -5.23 4.22
CA ASP A 93 -0.10 -6.63 4.30
C ASP A 93 -0.14 -7.27 2.92
N THR A 94 0.59 -8.37 2.79
CA THR A 94 0.70 -9.15 1.56
C THR A 94 0.14 -10.55 1.74
N TYR A 95 -0.71 -10.94 0.79
CA TYR A 95 -1.42 -12.22 0.76
C TYR A 95 -1.33 -12.85 -0.62
N THR A 96 -1.46 -14.17 -0.69
CA THR A 96 -1.63 -14.91 -1.94
C THR A 96 -3.00 -14.61 -2.57
N PRO A 97 -3.23 -14.96 -3.85
CA PRO A 97 -4.55 -14.85 -4.47
C PRO A 97 -5.62 -15.69 -3.77
N ALA A 98 -5.21 -16.78 -3.12
CA ALA A 98 -6.08 -17.63 -2.31
C ALA A 98 -6.46 -16.99 -0.96
N GLY A 99 -5.84 -15.86 -0.59
CA GLY A 99 -6.10 -15.15 0.67
C GLY A 99 -5.24 -15.60 1.84
N GLU A 100 -4.22 -16.42 1.59
CA GLU A 100 -3.28 -16.88 2.63
C GLU A 100 -2.15 -15.84 2.83
N PRO A 101 -1.72 -15.56 4.07
CA PRO A 101 -0.62 -14.61 4.31
C PRO A 101 0.69 -15.16 3.75
N ILE A 102 1.48 -14.31 3.08
CA ILE A 102 2.79 -14.76 2.59
C ILE A 102 3.80 -14.87 3.75
N PRO A 103 4.78 -15.80 3.69
CA PRO A 103 5.67 -16.07 4.83
C PRO A 103 6.50 -14.87 5.31
N THR A 104 6.78 -13.93 4.40
CA THR A 104 7.56 -12.71 4.68
C THR A 104 6.78 -11.67 5.47
N THR A 105 5.45 -11.79 5.54
CA THR A 105 4.61 -10.89 6.36
C THR A 105 4.70 -11.34 7.81
N GLN A 106 5.56 -10.70 8.61
CA GLN A 106 5.59 -10.92 10.06
C GLN A 106 4.23 -10.58 10.71
N GLU A 107 3.47 -9.64 10.14
CA GLU A 107 2.19 -9.17 10.67
C GLU A 107 1.01 -10.14 10.44
N GLY A 108 1.10 -11.05 9.46
CA GLY A 108 0.09 -12.11 9.27
C GLY A 108 -0.01 -13.05 10.49
N ARG A 109 1.10 -13.23 11.23
CA ARG A 109 1.11 -13.96 12.50
C ARG A 109 0.55 -13.11 13.65
N CYS A 110 0.96 -11.84 13.75
CA CYS A 110 0.51 -10.95 14.83
C CYS A 110 -0.99 -10.62 14.77
N CYS A 111 -1.55 -10.40 13.57
CA CYS A 111 -2.98 -10.13 13.41
C CYS A 111 -3.86 -11.35 13.66
N GLN A 112 -3.37 -12.58 13.41
CA GLN A 112 -4.07 -13.81 13.83
C GLN A 112 -4.08 -13.94 15.36
N ASP A 113 -2.97 -13.61 16.01
CA ASP A 113 -2.83 -13.65 17.48
C ASP A 113 -3.59 -12.50 18.20
N LEU A 114 -3.95 -11.43 17.48
CA LEU A 114 -4.70 -10.28 18.00
C LEU A 114 -6.21 -10.32 17.68
N GLN A 115 -6.72 -11.35 16.99
CA GLN A 115 -8.16 -11.55 16.89
C GLN A 115 -8.70 -12.05 18.24
N PRO A 116 -9.75 -11.41 18.82
CA PRO A 116 -10.35 -11.92 20.04
C PRO A 116 -10.84 -13.36 19.79
N PRO A 117 -10.78 -14.25 20.81
CA PRO A 117 -11.21 -15.62 20.65
C PRO A 117 -12.64 -15.63 20.13
N ARG A 118 -12.86 -16.33 19.01
CA ARG A 118 -14.23 -16.64 18.58
C ARG A 118 -14.89 -17.40 19.73
N CYS A 119 -15.90 -16.77 20.35
CA CYS A 119 -16.78 -17.43 21.30
C CYS A 119 -17.45 -18.65 20.67
#